data_AF-A0A6S6QTF9-F1
#
_entry.id   AF-A0A6S6QTF9-F1
#
_cell.length_a   1.000
_cell.length_b   1.000
_cell.length_c   1.000
_cell.angle_alpha   90.00
_cell.angle_beta   90.00
_cell.angle_gamma   90.00
#
_symmetry.space_group_name_H-M   'P 1'
#
loop_
_entity.id
_entity.type
_entity.pdbx_description
1 polymer ?
#
loop_
_entity_poly.entity_id
_entity_poly.type
_entity_poly.pdbx_seq_one_letter_code
_entity_poly.pdbx_strand_id
1 'polypeptide(L)'
;MSDYQNLSHLSTYDSKGRKVQPEGIVFHHTGGRRDNPGTIQVLNERGFSSNFVTDRDGNIAYSVTPGAYASHMRPGGFRMKNPPDAIRRFNNSNMLGMEVSAADDGDILPEEIAANLKWAADMGMTYGFDPGKTAYGHGELNGHKRPDEGYTITNAVRQHHPQSQQEALMSPARMANQYAPDFGMWAAPSTQGVTPRSVRAARERGLSVSPTMPGAISPARGSFATAGENRWPDDVHTFPESGGDLSRAEMFALGRDPKFRQLAIEMLTGRVTPNQKVDQAHARLQSFAPTRMAMDVDYQPLPRDRSYLGLWR
;
A
#
# COMPACT_ATOMS: atom_id res chain seq x y z
N MET A 1 -9.89 6.74 -11.55
CA MET A 1 -9.91 5.26 -11.65
C MET A 1 -9.15 4.73 -12.88
N SER A 2 -8.52 5.57 -13.71
CA SER A 2 -7.77 5.14 -14.92
C SER A 2 -6.50 4.33 -14.65
N ASP A 3 -6.03 4.30 -13.41
CA ASP A 3 -4.68 3.83 -13.07
C ASP A 3 -4.62 2.33 -12.73
N TYR A 4 -5.78 1.65 -12.70
CA TYR A 4 -5.87 0.23 -12.37
C TYR A 4 -6.02 -0.62 -13.63
N GLN A 5 -5.27 -1.72 -13.71
CA GLN A 5 -5.34 -2.63 -14.85
C GLN A 5 -6.73 -3.28 -14.93
N ASN A 6 -7.31 -3.30 -16.15
CA ASN A 6 -8.56 -4.01 -16.39
C ASN A 6 -8.33 -5.50 -16.63
N LEU A 7 -8.59 -6.32 -15.62
CA LEU A 7 -8.57 -7.77 -15.74
C LEU A 7 -9.96 -8.40 -15.56
N SER A 8 -11.03 -7.60 -15.63
CA SER A 8 -12.41 -8.09 -15.46
C SER A 8 -12.84 -9.12 -16.50
N HIS A 9 -12.16 -9.14 -17.66
CA HIS A 9 -12.38 -10.15 -18.70
C HIS A 9 -11.89 -11.55 -18.29
N LEU A 10 -10.98 -11.66 -17.33
CA LEU A 10 -10.47 -12.95 -16.82
C LEU A 10 -11.38 -13.58 -15.76
N SER A 11 -12.25 -12.81 -15.10
CA SER A 11 -13.17 -13.36 -14.10
C SER A 11 -14.31 -14.13 -14.76
N THR A 12 -14.55 -15.36 -14.30
CA THR A 12 -15.65 -16.21 -14.75
C THR A 12 -16.91 -16.06 -13.89
N TYR A 13 -16.91 -15.15 -12.91
CA TYR A 13 -18.02 -15.03 -11.97
C TYR A 13 -19.26 -14.37 -12.61
N ASP A 14 -20.41 -15.06 -12.52
CA ASP A 14 -21.63 -14.70 -13.25
C ASP A 14 -22.25 -13.35 -12.84
N SER A 15 -22.00 -12.86 -11.63
CA SER A 15 -22.59 -11.61 -11.13
C SER A 15 -21.71 -10.35 -11.32
N LYS A 16 -20.62 -10.44 -12.10
CA LYS A 16 -19.60 -9.38 -12.29
C LYS A 16 -20.08 -8.04 -12.90
N GLY A 17 -21.38 -7.90 -13.15
CA GLY A 17 -22.01 -6.66 -13.63
C GLY A 17 -23.10 -6.10 -12.72
N ARG A 18 -23.51 -6.82 -11.66
CA ARG A 18 -24.52 -6.32 -10.72
C ARG A 18 -23.92 -5.19 -9.90
N LYS A 19 -24.35 -3.95 -10.09
CA LYS A 19 -23.86 -2.80 -9.31
C LYS A 19 -24.21 -2.93 -7.83
N VAL A 20 -23.31 -2.44 -6.99
CA VAL A 20 -23.46 -2.31 -5.55
C VAL A 20 -23.16 -0.88 -5.12
N GLN A 21 -23.61 -0.49 -3.92
CA GLN A 21 -23.19 0.74 -3.26
C GLN A 21 -22.30 0.36 -2.07
N PRO A 22 -20.97 0.44 -2.22
CA PRO A 22 -20.06 0.12 -1.13
C PRO A 22 -20.20 1.07 0.06
N GLU A 23 -20.19 0.50 1.26
CA GLU A 23 -20.09 1.19 2.55
C GLU A 23 -18.70 1.02 3.18
N GLY A 24 -17.85 0.15 2.62
CA GLY A 24 -16.52 -0.14 3.14
C GLY A 24 -15.74 -1.11 2.28
N ILE A 25 -14.59 -1.55 2.82
CA ILE A 25 -13.63 -2.43 2.15
C ILE A 25 -13.26 -3.62 3.05
N VAL A 26 -13.01 -4.77 2.43
CA VAL A 26 -12.49 -5.97 3.09
C VAL A 26 -11.21 -6.42 2.40
N PHE A 27 -10.16 -6.57 3.19
CA PHE A 27 -8.87 -7.11 2.75
C PHE A 27 -8.79 -8.61 3.02
N HIS A 28 -8.23 -9.31 2.06
CA HIS A 28 -7.97 -10.76 2.05
C HIS A 28 -6.52 -10.97 1.63
N HIS A 29 -5.93 -12.08 2.05
CA HIS A 29 -4.74 -12.61 1.40
C HIS A 29 -5.11 -13.87 0.62
N THR A 30 -4.49 -14.07 -0.54
CA THR A 30 -4.86 -15.16 -1.45
C THR A 30 -4.45 -16.54 -0.92
N GLY A 31 -3.51 -16.59 0.03
CA GLY A 31 -2.88 -17.83 0.50
C GLY A 31 -1.73 -18.29 -0.41
N GLY A 32 -1.27 -17.42 -1.32
CA GLY A 32 -0.16 -17.67 -2.24
C GLY A 32 0.46 -16.36 -2.73
N ARG A 33 1.46 -16.45 -3.61
CA ARG A 33 2.22 -15.31 -4.15
C ARG A 33 2.11 -15.25 -5.67
N ARG A 34 0.88 -15.14 -6.18
CA ARG A 34 0.60 -15.10 -7.62
C ARG A 34 0.53 -13.65 -8.12
N ASP A 35 0.80 -13.44 -9.39
CA ASP A 35 0.47 -12.17 -10.02
C ASP A 35 -1.06 -11.95 -10.08
N ASN A 36 -1.48 -10.79 -10.60
CA ASN A 36 -2.90 -10.44 -10.69
C ASN A 36 -3.70 -11.46 -11.54
N PRO A 37 -3.27 -11.85 -12.76
CA PRO A 37 -3.94 -12.92 -13.52
C PRO A 37 -4.02 -14.26 -12.77
N GLY A 38 -2.91 -14.71 -12.15
CA GLY A 38 -2.87 -15.96 -11.41
C GLY A 38 -3.76 -15.95 -10.17
N THR A 39 -3.90 -14.80 -9.50
CA THR A 39 -4.85 -14.62 -8.39
C THR A 39 -6.28 -14.77 -8.88
N ILE A 40 -6.64 -14.13 -9.99
CA ILE A 40 -7.99 -14.24 -10.57
C ILE A 40 -8.30 -15.67 -10.98
N GLN A 41 -7.32 -16.39 -11.55
CA GLN A 41 -7.48 -17.80 -11.87
C GLN A 41 -7.83 -18.65 -10.63
N VAL A 42 -7.12 -18.46 -9.52
CA VAL A 42 -7.41 -19.18 -8.26
C VAL A 42 -8.82 -18.87 -7.76
N LEU A 43 -9.25 -17.60 -7.83
CA LEU A 43 -10.61 -17.23 -7.45
C LEU A 43 -11.65 -17.94 -8.32
N ASN A 44 -11.45 -17.96 -9.64
CA ASN A 44 -12.33 -18.66 -10.57
C ASN A 44 -12.42 -20.16 -10.26
N GLU A 45 -11.28 -20.84 -10.05
CA GLU A 45 -11.21 -22.27 -9.72
C GLU A 45 -11.97 -22.62 -8.42
N ARG A 46 -12.05 -21.65 -7.49
CA ARG A 46 -12.74 -21.80 -6.21
C ARG A 46 -14.18 -21.31 -6.22
N GLY A 47 -14.67 -20.79 -7.36
CA GLY A 47 -16.02 -20.22 -7.47
C GLY A 47 -16.20 -18.92 -6.69
N PHE A 48 -15.11 -18.17 -6.47
CA PHE A 48 -15.10 -16.88 -5.79
C PHE A 48 -14.73 -15.75 -6.75
N SER A 49 -14.89 -14.51 -6.28
CA SER A 49 -14.38 -13.32 -6.97
C SER A 49 -14.10 -12.23 -5.96
N SER A 50 -13.19 -11.33 -6.31
CA SER A 50 -12.92 -10.09 -5.59
C SER A 50 -13.16 -8.89 -6.52
N ASN A 51 -13.27 -7.69 -5.96
CA ASN A 51 -13.36 -6.48 -6.77
C ASN A 51 -12.01 -6.12 -7.36
N PHE A 52 -10.98 -6.20 -6.52
CA PHE A 52 -9.62 -5.86 -6.86
C PHE A 52 -8.66 -6.95 -6.38
N VAL A 53 -7.51 -6.99 -7.05
CA VAL A 53 -6.36 -7.83 -6.72
C VAL A 53 -5.10 -6.95 -6.70
N THR A 54 -4.18 -7.24 -5.78
CA THR A 54 -2.84 -6.62 -5.72
C THR A 54 -1.78 -7.70 -5.80
N ASP A 55 -0.80 -7.55 -6.70
CA ASP A 55 0.35 -8.44 -6.79
C ASP A 55 1.49 -8.02 -5.84
N ARG A 56 2.57 -8.80 -5.83
CA ARG A 56 3.74 -8.58 -4.97
C ARG A 56 4.45 -7.26 -5.20
N ASP A 57 4.34 -6.70 -6.40
CA ASP A 57 4.99 -5.45 -6.77
C ASP A 57 4.09 -4.24 -6.45
N GLY A 58 2.91 -4.47 -5.86
CA GLY A 58 1.94 -3.44 -5.54
C GLY A 58 1.10 -2.99 -6.74
N ASN A 59 1.12 -3.72 -7.86
CA ASN A 59 0.24 -3.39 -8.99
C ASN A 59 -1.19 -3.83 -8.68
N ILE A 60 -2.14 -2.91 -8.83
CA ILE A 60 -3.55 -3.16 -8.58
C ILE A 60 -4.31 -3.33 -9.89
N ALA A 61 -5.09 -4.40 -9.98
CA ALA A 61 -6.02 -4.66 -11.07
C ALA A 61 -7.45 -4.84 -10.54
N TYR A 62 -8.44 -4.51 -11.35
CA TYR A 62 -9.83 -4.88 -11.05
C TYR A 62 -10.20 -6.18 -11.77
N SER A 63 -10.68 -7.15 -10.98
CA SER A 63 -11.08 -8.48 -11.43
C SER A 63 -12.56 -8.60 -11.77
N VAL A 64 -13.37 -7.61 -11.39
CA VAL A 64 -14.72 -7.39 -11.92
C VAL A 64 -14.89 -5.90 -12.22
N THR A 65 -15.99 -5.52 -12.88
CA THR A 65 -16.26 -4.09 -13.13
C THR A 65 -16.24 -3.32 -11.80
N PRO A 66 -15.55 -2.17 -11.69
CA PRO A 66 -15.53 -1.38 -10.46
C PRO A 66 -16.95 -1.06 -9.97
N GLY A 67 -17.21 -1.28 -8.69
CA GLY A 67 -18.54 -1.11 -8.08
C GLY A 67 -19.55 -2.20 -8.43
N ALA A 68 -19.12 -3.30 -9.05
CA ALA A 68 -19.94 -4.49 -9.19
C ALA A 68 -19.83 -5.40 -7.96
N TYR A 69 -20.79 -6.29 -7.82
CA TYR A 69 -20.82 -7.34 -6.83
C TYR A 69 -19.69 -8.36 -7.11
N ALA A 70 -18.99 -8.75 -6.04
CA ALA A 70 -18.01 -9.83 -6.05
C ALA A 70 -18.26 -10.76 -4.84
N SER A 71 -17.94 -12.05 -4.98
CA SER A 71 -18.19 -13.05 -3.94
C SER A 71 -16.93 -13.36 -3.14
N HIS A 72 -16.53 -12.44 -2.26
CA HIS A 72 -15.28 -12.52 -1.49
C HIS A 72 -15.48 -12.74 0.01
N MET A 73 -16.68 -12.54 0.56
CA MET A 73 -16.97 -12.76 1.98
C MET A 73 -18.33 -13.43 2.23
N ARG A 74 -18.52 -13.93 3.45
CA ARG A 74 -19.85 -14.29 3.98
C ARG A 74 -20.46 -13.08 4.70
N PRO A 75 -21.77 -13.03 4.95
CA PRO A 75 -22.36 -11.98 5.77
C PRO A 75 -21.58 -11.77 7.08
N GLY A 76 -21.37 -10.53 7.47
CA GLY A 76 -20.59 -10.19 8.66
C GLY A 76 -21.16 -10.84 9.91
N GLY A 77 -20.28 -11.29 10.79
CA GLY A 77 -20.64 -12.11 11.93
C GLY A 77 -20.89 -13.59 11.63
N PHE A 78 -20.79 -14.04 10.37
CA PHE A 78 -20.95 -15.46 10.05
C PHE A 78 -19.96 -16.32 10.85
N ARG A 79 -20.52 -17.30 11.60
CA ARG A 79 -19.80 -18.19 12.52
C ARG A 79 -19.09 -17.49 13.70
N MET A 80 -19.50 -16.28 14.06
CA MET A 80 -19.09 -15.64 15.32
C MET A 80 -20.11 -15.87 16.42
N LYS A 81 -19.63 -15.95 17.68
CA LYS A 81 -20.48 -15.90 18.85
C LYS A 81 -20.79 -14.43 19.17
N ASN A 82 -22.05 -14.03 19.06
CA ASN A 82 -22.52 -12.67 19.36
C ASN A 82 -21.78 -11.54 18.60
N PRO A 83 -21.77 -11.55 17.25
CA PRO A 83 -21.12 -10.50 16.48
C PRO A 83 -21.80 -9.14 16.73
N PRO A 84 -21.03 -8.03 16.85
CA PRO A 84 -21.57 -6.69 16.96
C PRO A 84 -22.52 -6.35 15.80
N ASP A 85 -23.60 -5.62 16.06
CA ASP A 85 -24.56 -5.23 15.01
C ASP A 85 -23.89 -4.41 13.90
N ALA A 86 -22.88 -3.63 14.26
CA ALA A 86 -22.08 -2.86 13.30
C ALA A 86 -21.50 -3.74 12.19
N ILE A 87 -21.06 -4.97 12.46
CA ILE A 87 -20.48 -5.85 11.43
C ILE A 87 -21.53 -6.69 10.70
N ARG A 88 -22.69 -6.96 11.32
CA ARG A 88 -23.74 -7.82 10.72
C ARG A 88 -24.32 -7.29 9.42
N ARG A 89 -24.29 -5.97 9.23
CA ARG A 89 -24.78 -5.33 8.00
C ARG A 89 -23.86 -5.56 6.79
N PHE A 90 -22.59 -5.89 7.02
CA PHE A 90 -21.61 -6.01 5.95
C PHE A 90 -21.75 -7.34 5.21
N ASN A 91 -21.72 -7.29 3.88
CA ASN A 91 -21.74 -8.45 3.00
C ASN A 91 -21.24 -8.05 1.60
N ASN A 92 -21.18 -9.01 0.69
CA ASN A 92 -20.74 -8.78 -0.71
C ASN A 92 -21.56 -7.71 -1.48
N SER A 93 -22.74 -7.31 -1.00
CA SER A 93 -23.60 -6.31 -1.66
C SER A 93 -23.31 -4.87 -1.21
N ASN A 94 -22.48 -4.66 -0.19
CA ASN A 94 -22.10 -3.34 0.31
C ASN A 94 -20.64 -3.25 0.75
N MET A 95 -19.79 -4.22 0.39
CA MET A 95 -18.36 -4.17 0.64
C MET A 95 -17.60 -4.39 -0.66
N LEU A 96 -16.47 -3.70 -0.83
CA LEU A 96 -15.49 -4.03 -1.87
C LEU A 96 -14.47 -5.05 -1.31
N GLY A 97 -14.17 -6.07 -2.09
CA GLY A 97 -13.09 -7.01 -1.80
C GLY A 97 -11.76 -6.58 -2.42
N MET A 98 -10.69 -6.71 -1.66
CA MET A 98 -9.31 -6.63 -2.12
C MET A 98 -8.56 -7.90 -1.74
N GLU A 99 -8.07 -8.63 -2.74
CA GLU A 99 -7.24 -9.82 -2.56
C GLU A 99 -5.77 -9.45 -2.76
N VAL A 100 -4.94 -9.73 -1.75
CA VAL A 100 -3.52 -9.40 -1.78
C VAL A 100 -2.69 -10.66 -1.93
N SER A 101 -1.69 -10.63 -2.79
CA SER A 101 -0.82 -11.74 -3.13
C SER A 101 0.14 -12.11 -2.00
N ALA A 102 -0.38 -12.63 -0.90
CA ALA A 102 0.42 -13.10 0.23
C ALA A 102 -0.03 -14.48 0.71
N ALA A 103 0.92 -15.25 1.27
CA ALA A 103 0.63 -16.51 1.92
C ALA A 103 -0.20 -16.33 3.21
N ASP A 104 0.09 -15.28 3.97
CA ASP A 104 -0.59 -14.85 5.20
C ASP A 104 -0.22 -13.38 5.52
N ASP A 105 -0.76 -12.82 6.61
CA ASP A 105 -0.51 -11.44 7.02
C ASP A 105 0.95 -11.11 7.38
N GLY A 106 1.78 -12.11 7.67
CA GLY A 106 3.22 -11.95 7.89
C GLY A 106 4.04 -11.92 6.61
N ASP A 107 3.42 -12.22 5.47
CA ASP A 107 4.04 -12.26 4.14
C ASP A 107 3.73 -11.03 3.28
N ILE A 108 2.99 -10.06 3.82
CA ILE A 108 2.64 -8.82 3.12
C ILE A 108 3.85 -7.89 3.04
N LEU A 109 4.12 -7.36 1.85
CA LEU A 109 5.24 -6.47 1.55
C LEU A 109 4.90 -4.99 1.80
N PRO A 110 5.91 -4.15 2.07
CA PRO A 110 5.73 -2.70 2.16
C PRO A 110 5.07 -2.07 0.93
N GLU A 111 5.42 -2.54 -0.27
CA GLU A 111 4.89 -2.04 -1.54
C GLU A 111 3.40 -2.34 -1.68
N GLU A 112 2.98 -3.55 -1.28
CA GLU A 112 1.56 -3.93 -1.22
C GLU A 112 0.79 -3.04 -0.24
N ILE A 113 1.35 -2.76 0.95
CA ILE A 113 0.74 -1.86 1.93
C ILE A 113 0.59 -0.46 1.33
N ALA A 114 1.64 0.09 0.74
CA ALA A 114 1.63 1.44 0.16
C ALA A 114 0.59 1.57 -0.97
N ALA A 115 0.52 0.58 -1.87
CA ALA A 115 -0.46 0.54 -2.94
C ALA A 115 -1.89 0.48 -2.39
N ASN A 116 -2.14 -0.36 -1.38
CA ASN A 116 -3.45 -0.53 -0.78
C ASN A 116 -3.91 0.66 0.05
N LEU A 117 -3.00 1.40 0.69
CA LEU A 117 -3.31 2.68 1.33
C LEU A 117 -3.86 3.69 0.33
N LYS A 118 -3.18 3.86 -0.81
CA LYS A 118 -3.63 4.76 -1.88
C LYS A 118 -4.98 4.30 -2.43
N TRP A 119 -5.12 3.00 -2.72
CA TRP A 119 -6.36 2.45 -3.25
C TRP A 119 -7.54 2.64 -2.29
N ALA A 120 -7.36 2.38 -1.00
CA ALA A 120 -8.40 2.56 0.01
C ALA A 120 -8.89 4.01 0.05
N ALA A 121 -7.98 4.99 0.00
CA ALA A 121 -8.32 6.41 -0.07
C ALA A 121 -9.12 6.73 -1.35
N ASP A 122 -8.67 6.24 -2.51
CA ASP A 122 -9.38 6.43 -3.79
C ASP A 122 -10.79 5.85 -3.77
N MET A 123 -10.98 4.66 -3.17
CA MET A 123 -12.31 4.03 -3.07
C MET A 123 -13.21 4.79 -2.09
N GLY A 124 -12.67 5.24 -0.95
CA GLY A 124 -13.40 6.07 0.01
C GLY A 124 -13.95 7.35 -0.64
N MET A 125 -13.10 8.05 -1.42
CA MET A 125 -13.51 9.22 -2.20
C MET A 125 -14.55 8.87 -3.27
N THR A 126 -14.37 7.75 -3.99
CA THR A 126 -15.24 7.39 -5.11
C THR A 126 -16.65 6.99 -4.64
N TYR A 127 -16.75 6.27 -3.52
CA TYR A 127 -18.02 5.71 -3.06
C TYR A 127 -18.61 6.42 -1.84
N GLY A 128 -17.91 7.41 -1.28
CA GLY A 128 -18.41 8.25 -0.20
C GLY A 128 -18.38 7.59 1.18
N PHE A 129 -17.41 6.72 1.45
CA PHE A 129 -17.18 6.13 2.78
C PHE A 129 -15.81 6.51 3.35
N ASP A 130 -15.66 6.41 4.68
CA ASP A 130 -14.42 6.67 5.41
C ASP A 130 -13.65 5.35 5.61
N PRO A 131 -12.61 5.05 4.82
CA PRO A 131 -11.88 3.79 4.93
C PRO A 131 -11.18 3.63 6.29
N GLY A 132 -10.86 4.71 7.00
CA GLY A 132 -10.34 4.64 8.37
C GLY A 132 -11.34 4.07 9.38
N LYS A 133 -12.64 4.12 9.07
CA LYS A 133 -13.72 3.57 9.90
C LYS A 133 -14.36 2.31 9.31
N THR A 134 -14.24 2.10 8.00
CA THR A 134 -14.94 1.03 7.28
C THR A 134 -14.05 0.07 6.50
N ALA A 135 -12.74 0.10 6.72
CA ALA A 135 -11.83 -0.98 6.34
C ALA A 135 -11.83 -2.10 7.38
N TYR A 136 -11.85 -3.35 6.92
CA TYR A 136 -11.79 -4.55 7.77
C TYR A 136 -10.93 -5.64 7.15
N GLY A 137 -10.30 -6.46 7.99
CA GLY A 137 -9.78 -7.77 7.58
C GLY A 137 -10.92 -8.78 7.51
N HIS A 138 -10.81 -9.78 6.64
CA HIS A 138 -11.79 -10.88 6.58
C HIS A 138 -11.94 -11.59 7.93
N GLY A 139 -10.83 -11.74 8.67
CA GLY A 139 -10.81 -12.31 10.02
C GLY A 139 -11.67 -11.56 11.04
N GLU A 140 -11.77 -10.23 10.89
CA GLU A 140 -12.58 -9.37 11.76
C GLU A 140 -14.08 -9.46 11.46
N LEU A 141 -14.46 -9.91 10.26
CA LEU A 141 -15.85 -9.99 9.83
C LEU A 141 -16.44 -11.40 9.91
N ASN A 142 -15.64 -12.46 9.78
CA ASN A 142 -16.15 -13.83 9.71
C ASN A 142 -15.35 -14.82 10.58
N GLY A 143 -16.03 -15.51 11.51
CA GLY A 143 -15.40 -16.37 12.52
C GLY A 143 -14.85 -17.71 12.01
N HIS A 144 -14.98 -17.99 10.71
CA HIS A 144 -14.37 -19.18 10.07
C HIS A 144 -13.02 -18.89 9.42
N LYS A 145 -12.61 -17.62 9.43
CA LYS A 145 -11.31 -17.17 8.95
C LYS A 145 -10.32 -17.05 10.08
N ARG A 146 -9.04 -16.97 9.74
CA ARG A 146 -8.03 -16.70 10.77
C ARG A 146 -8.26 -15.29 11.31
N PRO A 147 -8.13 -15.05 12.63
CA PRO A 147 -8.38 -13.74 13.21
C PRO A 147 -7.52 -12.61 12.63
N ASP A 148 -6.35 -12.95 12.10
CA ASP A 148 -5.42 -12.02 11.49
C ASP A 148 -5.65 -11.81 9.98
N GLU A 149 -6.50 -12.58 9.29
CA GLU A 149 -6.67 -12.50 7.82
C GLU A 149 -7.04 -11.07 7.38
N GLY A 150 -6.12 -10.41 6.68
CA GLY A 150 -6.25 -9.05 6.15
C GLY A 150 -5.96 -7.93 7.16
N TYR A 151 -5.51 -8.27 8.36
CA TYR A 151 -5.28 -7.33 9.46
C TYR A 151 -4.15 -6.35 9.18
N THR A 152 -3.03 -6.79 8.58
CA THR A 152 -1.84 -5.93 8.40
C THR A 152 -2.17 -4.68 7.56
N ILE A 153 -2.85 -4.86 6.42
CA ILE A 153 -3.26 -3.75 5.56
C ILE A 153 -4.40 -2.96 6.19
N THR A 154 -5.38 -3.63 6.79
CA THR A 154 -6.49 -2.95 7.47
C THR A 154 -5.97 -2.00 8.56
N ASN A 155 -5.03 -2.47 9.38
CA ASN A 155 -4.44 -1.66 10.43
C ASN A 155 -3.64 -0.49 9.84
N ALA A 156 -2.88 -0.71 8.77
CA ALA A 156 -2.21 0.38 8.05
C ALA A 156 -3.23 1.42 7.54
N VAL A 157 -4.31 1.00 6.89
CA VAL A 157 -5.38 1.90 6.43
C VAL A 157 -5.96 2.68 7.58
N ARG A 158 -6.33 2.05 8.70
CA ARG A 158 -6.92 2.76 9.85
C ARG A 158 -5.94 3.73 10.53
N GLN A 159 -4.64 3.39 10.60
CA GLN A 159 -3.61 4.23 11.22
C GLN A 159 -3.18 5.41 10.32
N HIS A 160 -3.08 5.17 9.02
CA HIS A 160 -2.72 6.18 8.03
C HIS A 160 -3.92 6.93 7.48
N HIS A 161 -5.15 6.51 7.80
CA HIS A 161 -6.33 7.27 7.46
C HIS A 161 -6.28 8.58 8.22
N PRO A 162 -6.02 9.68 7.52
CA PRO A 162 -5.90 10.94 8.19
C PRO A 162 -7.32 11.39 8.53
N GLN A 163 -7.70 11.33 9.82
CA GLN A 163 -8.65 12.32 10.36
C GLN A 163 -8.22 13.75 9.93
N SER A 164 -6.94 13.93 9.61
CA SER A 164 -6.30 15.17 9.15
C SER A 164 -6.45 15.54 7.68
N GLN A 165 -7.02 14.75 6.75
CA GLN A 165 -7.23 15.26 5.37
C GLN A 165 -8.51 16.06 5.23
N GLN A 166 -9.55 15.72 5.99
CA GLN A 166 -10.73 16.58 6.10
C GLN A 166 -10.38 17.88 6.86
N GLU A 167 -9.57 17.82 7.91
CA GLU A 167 -9.04 19.02 8.58
C GLU A 167 -8.03 19.80 7.71
N ALA A 168 -7.20 19.14 6.89
CA ALA A 168 -6.25 19.83 6.00
C ALA A 168 -6.92 20.43 4.76
N LEU A 169 -8.03 19.86 4.29
CA LEU A 169 -8.87 20.45 3.23
C LEU A 169 -9.81 21.53 3.79
N MET A 170 -10.16 21.48 5.08
CA MET A 170 -10.94 22.53 5.77
C MET A 170 -10.07 23.54 6.54
N SER A 171 -8.74 23.45 6.48
CA SER A 171 -7.86 24.45 7.07
C SER A 171 -8.02 25.78 6.29
N PRO A 172 -8.34 26.90 6.97
CA PRO A 172 -8.52 28.21 6.32
C PRO A 172 -7.32 28.64 5.45
N ALA A 173 -6.12 28.17 5.79
CA ALA A 173 -4.89 28.49 5.07
C ALA A 173 -4.84 27.94 3.62
N ARG A 174 -5.55 26.85 3.32
CA ARG A 174 -5.63 26.30 1.95
C ARG A 174 -6.79 26.86 1.14
N MET A 175 -7.93 27.18 1.76
CA MET A 175 -9.01 27.90 1.06
C MET A 175 -8.61 29.31 0.64
N ALA A 176 -7.80 30.01 1.45
CA ALA A 176 -7.30 31.35 1.12
C ALA A 176 -6.35 31.36 -0.10
N ASN A 177 -5.60 30.27 -0.35
CA ASN A 177 -4.62 30.20 -1.42
C ASN A 177 -5.20 29.67 -2.75
N GLN A 178 -6.39 29.09 -2.72
CA GLN A 178 -7.06 28.54 -3.91
C GLN A 178 -8.19 29.45 -4.44
N TYR A 179 -8.60 30.44 -3.64
CA TYR A 179 -9.58 31.47 -3.98
C TYR A 179 -9.03 32.90 -3.84
N ALA A 180 -7.72 33.10 -3.99
CA ALA A 180 -7.24 34.44 -4.33
C ALA A 180 -7.52 34.66 -5.83
N PRO A 181 -8.59 35.37 -6.22
CA PRO A 181 -8.69 35.83 -7.60
C PRO A 181 -7.44 36.66 -7.90
N ASP A 182 -6.80 36.33 -9.01
CA ASP A 182 -5.84 37.20 -9.68
C ASP A 182 -6.62 38.45 -10.12
N PHE A 183 -6.87 39.36 -9.18
CA PHE A 183 -7.31 40.72 -9.47
C PHE A 183 -6.10 41.40 -10.08
N GLY A 184 -5.97 41.22 -11.39
CA GLY A 184 -5.13 42.05 -12.23
C GLY A 184 -5.37 43.50 -11.85
N MET A 185 -4.33 44.12 -11.29
CA MET A 185 -4.24 45.57 -11.18
C MET A 185 -4.36 46.13 -12.60
N TRP A 186 -5.56 46.60 -12.94
CA TRP A 186 -5.73 47.62 -13.95
C TRP A 186 -5.04 48.87 -13.43
N ALA A 187 -3.77 49.06 -13.82
CA ALA A 187 -3.14 50.36 -13.73
C ALA A 187 -3.96 51.32 -14.59
N ALA A 188 -4.60 52.28 -13.95
CA ALA A 188 -5.26 53.40 -14.62
C ALA A 188 -4.26 54.12 -15.54
N PRO A 189 -4.65 54.52 -16.76
CA PRO A 189 -3.81 55.37 -17.58
C PRO A 189 -3.73 56.75 -16.93
N SER A 190 -2.56 57.11 -16.40
CA SER A 190 -2.26 58.47 -16.00
C SER A 190 -2.19 59.36 -17.24
N THR A 191 -3.19 60.20 -17.44
CA THR A 191 -3.17 61.34 -18.35
C THR A 191 -2.20 62.39 -17.81
N GLN A 192 -0.90 62.23 -18.12
CA GLN A 192 0.05 63.33 -18.01
C GLN A 192 -0.09 64.24 -19.24
N GLY A 193 -0.66 65.41 -18.99
CA GLY A 193 -0.73 66.51 -19.95
C GLY A 193 0.67 66.96 -20.36
N VAL A 194 0.94 66.84 -21.66
CA VAL A 194 2.07 67.47 -22.33
C VAL A 194 1.80 68.97 -22.39
N THR A 195 2.61 69.77 -21.69
CA THR A 195 2.69 71.21 -21.95
C THR A 195 3.86 71.51 -22.89
N PRO A 196 3.68 72.42 -23.87
CA PRO A 196 4.67 72.68 -24.90
C PRO A 196 5.72 73.68 -24.40
N ARG A 197 6.76 73.20 -23.70
CA ARG A 197 7.97 74.01 -23.42
C ARG A 197 9.17 73.16 -22.95
N SER A 198 9.69 72.32 -23.85
CA SER A 198 11.11 71.92 -23.84
C SER A 198 11.52 71.49 -25.25
N VAL A 199 11.60 72.52 -26.07
CA VAL A 199 12.32 72.56 -27.34
C VAL A 199 13.80 72.24 -27.09
N ARG A 200 14.49 71.73 -28.12
CA ARG A 200 15.92 72.06 -28.36
C ARG A 200 16.90 71.62 -27.25
N ALA A 201 17.22 70.33 -27.18
CA ALA A 201 18.48 69.91 -26.53
C ALA A 201 19.05 68.53 -26.95
N ALA A 202 18.46 67.84 -27.94
CA ALA A 202 18.90 66.48 -28.31
C ALA A 202 19.15 66.27 -29.82
N ARG A 203 19.26 67.35 -30.61
CA ARG A 203 19.58 67.31 -32.06
C ARG A 203 20.94 67.90 -32.42
N GLU A 204 21.77 68.25 -31.42
CA GLU A 204 23.15 68.74 -31.59
C GLU A 204 24.22 67.72 -31.14
N ARG A 205 23.87 66.45 -30.93
CA ARG A 205 24.83 65.41 -30.53
C ARG A 205 24.97 64.23 -31.50
N GLY A 206 24.68 64.44 -32.79
CA GLY A 206 25.22 63.61 -33.89
C GLY A 206 25.33 62.09 -33.66
N LEU A 207 24.31 61.43 -33.10
CA LEU A 207 24.35 59.99 -32.88
C LEU A 207 23.24 59.31 -33.68
N SER A 208 23.70 58.63 -34.74
CA SER A 208 22.91 57.78 -35.61
C SER A 208 22.60 56.43 -34.97
N VAL A 209 21.39 55.95 -35.27
CA VAL A 209 20.94 54.56 -35.11
C VAL A 209 21.75 53.59 -35.99
N SER A 210 22.13 52.42 -35.45
CA SER A 210 21.76 51.10 -36.01
C SER A 210 22.34 49.91 -35.22
N PRO A 211 21.66 48.75 -35.25
CA PRO A 211 21.96 47.58 -34.43
C PRO A 211 22.91 46.59 -35.13
N THR A 212 23.69 45.83 -34.37
CA THR A 212 24.43 44.67 -34.89
C THR A 212 24.43 43.55 -33.85
N MET A 213 23.93 42.37 -34.25
CA MET A 213 23.96 41.11 -33.50
C MET A 213 25.25 40.34 -33.78
N PRO A 214 25.80 39.62 -32.80
CA PRO A 214 26.50 38.35 -33.01
C PRO A 214 25.71 37.21 -32.31
N GLY A 215 25.53 36.00 -32.84
CA GLY A 215 26.43 35.16 -33.62
C GLY A 215 27.19 34.20 -32.67
N ALA A 216 26.88 32.89 -32.72
CA ALA A 216 27.69 31.72 -32.30
C ALA A 216 26.85 30.62 -31.60
N ILE A 217 27.11 29.30 -31.62
CA ILE A 217 28.06 28.35 -32.26
C ILE A 217 27.49 26.95 -31.89
N SER A 218 27.57 25.96 -32.78
CA SER A 218 27.41 24.53 -32.44
C SER A 218 28.73 23.88 -32.01
N PRO A 219 28.68 22.82 -31.19
CA PRO A 219 29.39 21.58 -31.54
C PRO A 219 28.49 20.35 -31.24
N ALA A 220 28.41 19.29 -32.06
CA ALA A 220 29.38 18.31 -32.57
C ALA A 220 29.12 16.94 -31.92
N ARG A 221 29.22 15.90 -32.76
CA ARG A 221 28.81 14.51 -32.58
C ARG A 221 29.69 13.73 -31.60
N GLY A 222 29.08 12.73 -30.95
CA GLY A 222 29.76 11.58 -30.36
C GLY A 222 28.86 10.35 -30.43
N SER A 223 29.27 9.34 -31.20
CA SER A 223 28.72 7.98 -31.26
C SER A 223 29.32 7.10 -30.17
N PHE A 224 28.61 6.11 -29.62
CA PHE A 224 29.12 4.73 -29.38
C PHE A 224 28.05 3.77 -28.81
N ALA A 225 28.04 2.57 -29.38
CA ALA A 225 27.79 1.22 -28.83
C ALA A 225 26.42 0.81 -28.23
N THR A 226 25.83 -0.18 -28.87
CA THR A 226 24.84 -1.17 -28.40
C THR A 226 25.49 -2.36 -27.67
N ALA A 227 24.93 -2.75 -26.52
CA ALA A 227 24.90 -4.08 -25.87
C ALA A 227 24.21 -3.87 -24.49
N GLY A 228 23.45 -4.76 -23.86
CA GLY A 228 23.10 -6.16 -24.07
C GLY A 228 22.07 -6.55 -22.98
N GLU A 229 21.45 -7.71 -23.18
CA GLU A 229 20.36 -8.29 -22.40
C GLU A 229 20.74 -8.60 -20.95
N ASN A 230 19.88 -8.28 -19.98
CA ASN A 230 19.99 -8.75 -18.60
C ASN A 230 19.21 -10.05 -18.42
N ARG A 231 19.91 -11.18 -18.52
CA ARG A 231 19.51 -12.49 -17.99
C ARG A 231 20.03 -12.60 -16.55
N TRP A 232 19.17 -12.96 -15.60
CA TRP A 232 19.59 -13.39 -14.27
C TRP A 232 20.03 -14.85 -14.31
N PRO A 233 21.19 -15.23 -13.75
CA PRO A 233 21.57 -16.64 -13.64
C PRO A 233 20.92 -17.27 -12.40
N ASP A 234 20.33 -18.44 -12.65
CA ASP A 234 20.09 -19.47 -11.64
C ASP A 234 21.44 -20.00 -11.11
N ASP A 235 21.43 -20.46 -9.86
CA ASP A 235 22.51 -21.16 -9.12
C ASP A 235 23.56 -20.32 -8.38
N VAL A 236 23.38 -20.21 -7.04
CA VAL A 236 24.51 -20.18 -6.08
C VAL A 236 24.15 -21.02 -4.84
N HIS A 237 24.76 -22.20 -4.76
CA HIS A 237 25.03 -22.90 -3.50
C HIS A 237 26.40 -22.45 -2.96
N THR A 238 26.47 -22.34 -1.63
CA THR A 238 27.64 -22.17 -0.74
C THR A 238 28.16 -20.74 -0.49
N PHE A 239 28.10 -20.33 0.78
CA PHE A 239 28.91 -19.27 1.39
C PHE A 239 29.65 -19.85 2.62
N PRO A 240 30.84 -19.33 2.96
CA PRO A 240 31.74 -19.93 3.94
C PRO A 240 31.37 -19.58 5.39
N GLU A 241 31.61 -20.55 6.28
CA GLU A 241 31.52 -20.42 7.74
C GLU A 241 32.64 -19.53 8.29
N SER A 242 32.32 -18.34 8.81
CA SER A 242 32.96 -17.75 10.01
C SER A 242 32.38 -16.37 10.32
N GLY A 243 31.51 -16.34 11.32
CA GLY A 243 30.82 -15.16 11.83
C GLY A 243 29.48 -15.62 12.36
N GLY A 244 29.28 -15.56 13.68
CA GLY A 244 28.10 -16.13 14.33
C GLY A 244 26.80 -15.50 13.82
N ASP A 245 26.18 -16.14 12.83
CA ASP A 245 24.87 -15.78 12.34
C ASP A 245 23.81 -16.46 13.21
N LEU A 246 22.84 -15.66 13.66
CA LEU A 246 21.65 -16.16 14.33
C LEU A 246 20.93 -17.10 13.35
N SER A 247 20.61 -18.30 13.82
CA SER A 247 19.83 -19.25 13.06
C SER A 247 18.48 -18.65 12.68
N ARG A 248 17.91 -19.14 11.58
CA ARG A 248 16.57 -18.73 11.13
C ARG A 248 15.50 -18.91 12.21
N ALA A 249 15.67 -19.87 13.12
CA ALA A 249 14.81 -20.09 14.27
C ALA A 249 14.96 -19.01 15.35
N GLU A 250 16.19 -18.54 15.60
CA GLU A 250 16.46 -17.44 16.54
C GLU A 250 15.92 -16.11 16.00
N MET A 251 16.10 -15.84 14.70
CA MET A 251 15.46 -14.69 14.03
C MET A 251 13.93 -14.73 14.13
N PHE A 252 13.34 -15.93 14.02
CA PHE A 252 11.89 -16.13 14.13
C PHE A 252 11.36 -15.94 15.56
N ALA A 253 12.14 -16.34 16.57
CA ALA A 253 11.81 -16.12 17.98
C ALA A 253 11.86 -14.63 18.36
N LEU A 254 12.83 -13.89 17.82
CA LEU A 254 12.97 -12.44 18.04
C LEU A 254 11.79 -11.64 17.47
N GLY A 255 11.15 -12.10 16.39
CA GLY A 255 10.02 -11.39 15.76
C GLY A 255 8.70 -11.37 16.57
N ARG A 256 8.55 -12.23 17.58
CA ARG A 256 7.30 -12.38 18.35
C ARG A 256 7.23 -11.56 19.63
N ASP A 257 8.36 -11.05 20.12
CA ASP A 257 8.40 -10.28 21.37
C ASP A 257 8.34 -8.76 21.07
N PRO A 258 7.39 -8.02 21.69
CA PRO A 258 7.23 -6.57 21.49
C PRO A 258 8.51 -5.75 21.73
N LYS A 259 9.41 -6.19 22.62
CA LYS A 259 10.67 -5.51 22.92
C LYS A 259 11.71 -5.65 21.80
N PHE A 260 11.60 -6.69 20.99
CA PHE A 260 12.47 -6.90 19.83
C PHE A 260 11.97 -6.20 18.57
N ARG A 261 10.67 -5.91 18.48
CA ARG A 261 10.12 -5.02 17.43
C ARG A 261 10.72 -3.61 17.51
N GLN A 262 10.88 -3.06 18.71
CA GLN A 262 11.51 -1.76 18.92
C GLN A 262 12.99 -1.76 18.46
N LEU A 263 13.71 -2.85 18.75
CA LEU A 263 15.09 -3.03 18.29
C LEU A 263 15.17 -3.14 16.76
N ALA A 264 14.26 -3.87 16.12
CA ALA A 264 14.19 -3.97 14.66
C ALA A 264 13.91 -2.60 14.00
N ILE A 265 13.07 -1.77 14.60
CA ILE A 265 12.80 -0.39 14.14
C ILE A 265 14.06 0.49 14.30
N GLU A 266 14.77 0.38 15.42
CA GLU A 266 16.03 1.10 15.64
C GLU A 266 17.15 0.65 14.68
N MET A 267 17.15 -0.64 14.31
CA MET A 267 18.06 -1.21 13.32
C MET A 267 17.77 -0.72 11.90
N LEU A 268 16.49 -0.62 11.51
CA LEU A 268 16.06 -0.16 10.19
C LEU A 268 16.21 1.36 10.01
N THR A 269 16.15 2.12 11.10
CA THR A 269 16.28 3.60 11.07
C THR A 269 17.71 4.10 11.22
N GLY A 270 18.71 3.21 11.26
CA GLY A 270 20.13 3.57 11.32
C GLY A 270 20.57 4.19 12.65
N ARG A 271 19.79 4.03 13.72
CA ARG A 271 20.06 4.62 15.04
C ARG A 271 21.10 3.85 15.87
N VAL A 272 21.56 2.68 15.39
CA VAL A 272 22.54 1.83 16.05
C VAL A 272 23.56 1.29 15.03
N THR A 273 24.86 1.39 15.35
CA THR A 273 25.94 0.95 14.44
C THR A 273 26.09 -0.58 14.41
N PRO A 274 26.56 -1.20 13.31
CA PRO A 274 26.70 -2.65 13.16
C PRO A 274 27.35 -3.40 14.33
N ASN A 275 28.39 -2.82 14.92
CA ASN A 275 29.13 -3.46 16.01
C ASN A 275 28.36 -3.39 17.35
N GLN A 276 27.55 -2.35 17.56
CA GLN A 276 26.62 -2.29 18.70
C GLN A 276 25.47 -3.31 18.57
N LYS A 277 25.20 -3.84 17.35
CA LYS A 277 24.11 -4.79 17.08
C LYS A 277 24.37 -6.17 17.66
N VAL A 278 25.61 -6.66 17.59
CA VAL A 278 25.97 -8.01 18.04
C VAL A 278 26.06 -8.06 19.56
N ASP A 279 26.70 -7.05 20.17
CA ASP A 279 26.92 -7.01 21.63
C ASP A 279 25.61 -6.84 22.41
N GLN A 280 24.67 -6.01 21.91
CA GLN A 280 23.37 -5.82 22.57
C GLN A 280 22.44 -7.02 22.41
N ALA A 281 22.49 -7.71 21.25
CA ALA A 281 21.72 -8.93 21.04
C ALA A 281 22.25 -10.08 21.91
N HIS A 282 23.57 -10.27 21.99
CA HIS A 282 24.20 -11.27 22.85
C HIS A 282 23.94 -11.03 24.34
N ALA A 283 24.12 -9.79 24.83
CA ALA A 283 23.90 -9.46 26.23
C ALA A 283 22.44 -9.69 26.66
N ARG A 284 21.48 -9.44 25.78
CA ARG A 284 20.05 -9.69 26.06
C ARG A 284 19.72 -11.18 26.01
N LEU A 285 20.20 -11.93 25.03
CA LEU A 285 20.00 -13.39 24.96
C LEU A 285 20.56 -14.10 26.21
N GLN A 286 21.72 -13.67 26.73
CA GLN A 286 22.30 -14.21 27.96
C GLN A 286 21.47 -13.90 29.21
N SER A 287 20.75 -12.78 29.24
CA SER A 287 19.86 -12.42 30.36
C SER A 287 18.55 -13.23 30.42
N PHE A 288 18.25 -14.00 29.36
CA PHE A 288 17.02 -14.81 29.25
C PHE A 288 17.25 -16.33 29.38
N ALA A 289 18.47 -16.80 29.65
CA ALA A 289 18.72 -18.22 29.85
C ALA A 289 17.95 -18.71 31.11
N PRO A 290 16.99 -19.65 30.99
CA PRO A 290 16.25 -20.13 32.15
C PRO A 290 17.16 -21.04 33.01
N THR A 291 17.11 -20.85 34.32
CA THR A 291 17.61 -21.81 35.30
C THR A 291 16.94 -23.17 35.03
N ARG A 292 17.72 -24.18 34.64
CA ARG A 292 17.24 -25.56 34.41
C ARG A 292 16.54 -26.07 35.68
N MET A 293 15.21 -26.18 35.65
CA MET A 293 14.50 -27.15 36.48
C MET A 293 14.16 -28.35 35.60
N ALA A 294 14.69 -29.51 35.97
CA ALA A 294 14.31 -30.79 35.40
C ALA A 294 12.85 -31.09 35.78
N MET A 295 12.00 -31.34 34.79
CA MET A 295 10.73 -32.02 35.00
C MET A 295 10.71 -33.23 34.07
N ASP A 296 10.76 -34.41 34.68
CA ASP A 296 10.31 -35.66 34.09
C ASP A 296 8.81 -35.58 33.86
N VAL A 297 8.37 -35.81 32.62
CA VAL A 297 6.97 -36.04 32.31
C VAL A 297 6.87 -37.23 31.36
N ASP A 298 6.37 -38.33 31.89
CA ASP A 298 6.00 -39.54 31.15
C ASP A 298 4.91 -39.23 30.11
N TYR A 299 5.20 -39.57 28.86
CA TYR A 299 4.29 -39.39 27.73
C TYR A 299 3.56 -40.71 27.43
N GLN A 300 2.24 -40.76 27.63
CA GLN A 300 1.37 -41.84 27.16
C GLN A 300 0.57 -41.36 25.94
N PRO A 301 0.67 -42.02 24.77
CA PRO A 301 -0.06 -41.59 23.58
C PRO A 301 -1.52 -42.06 23.60
N LEU A 302 -2.45 -41.16 23.30
CA LEU A 302 -3.87 -41.49 23.07
C LEU A 302 -4.09 -42.04 21.63
N PRO A 303 -5.08 -42.93 21.44
CA PRO A 303 -5.32 -43.61 20.18
C PRO A 303 -5.93 -42.68 19.12
N ARG A 304 -5.49 -42.89 17.88
CA ARG A 304 -6.02 -42.26 16.68
C ARG A 304 -7.31 -42.96 16.27
N ASP A 305 -8.41 -42.22 16.17
CA ASP A 305 -9.53 -42.65 15.34
C ASP A 305 -9.99 -41.54 14.39
N ARG A 306 -10.32 -41.98 13.17
CA ARG A 306 -10.70 -41.23 11.98
C ARG A 306 -12.23 -41.25 11.87
N SER A 307 -12.85 -40.08 11.74
CA SER A 307 -13.98 -39.84 10.82
C SER A 307 -14.64 -38.51 11.17
N TYR A 308 -14.67 -37.56 10.23
CA TYR A 308 -15.77 -36.61 10.06
C TYR A 308 -15.64 -35.97 8.68
N LEU A 309 -16.07 -36.73 7.67
CA LEU A 309 -16.47 -36.23 6.35
C LEU A 309 -17.95 -35.88 6.43
N GLY A 310 -18.32 -34.66 6.07
CA GLY A 310 -19.69 -34.31 5.75
C GLY A 310 -20.18 -33.05 6.46
N LEU A 311 -20.28 -31.94 5.70
CA LEU A 311 -21.38 -30.98 5.71
C LEU A 311 -21.04 -29.81 4.77
N TRP A 312 -21.41 -29.98 3.49
CA TRP A 312 -21.55 -28.90 2.52
C TRP A 312 -23.04 -28.78 2.17
N ARG A 313 -23.74 -27.84 2.81
CA ARG A 313 -24.88 -27.06 2.29
C ARG A 313 -24.93 -25.73 3.04
#